data_AF-A0A9P7KD32-F1
#
_entry.id   AF-A0A9P7KD32-F1
#
_cell.length_a   1.000
_cell.length_b   1.000
_cell.length_c   1.000
_cell.angle_alpha   90.00
_cell.angle_beta   90.00
_cell.angle_gamma   90.00
#
_symmetry.space_group_name_H-M   'P 1'
#
loop_
_entity.id
_entity.type
_entity.pdbx_description
1 polymer ?
#
loop_
_entity_poly.entity_id
_entity_poly.type
_entity_poly.pdbx_seq_one_letter_code
_entity_poly.pdbx_strand_id
1 'polypeptide(L)'
;MRFRTLEIRWHDSKPISTCDFQPISFKKARPAAGDEKVFASHSYRLATGGEDNHVRIWMVHPNIRPSTLVESEDATNGPRPPRVEYLATLSRHSGAVNVVRFSPNGELLASAGDDGMVIIWSPSATPQATTYGSDLTPEELQHEKEYWKPRTSFRYVSQPLTVLQPLN
;
A
#
# COMPACT_ATOMS: atom_id res chain seq x y z
N MET A 1 -14.48 -19.63 14.53
CA MET A 1 -13.67 -18.39 14.40
C MET A 1 -14.63 -17.28 13.99
N ARG A 2 -14.82 -16.23 14.79
CA ARG A 2 -15.74 -15.13 14.45
C ARG A 2 -15.04 -14.23 13.43
N PHE A 3 -15.56 -14.18 12.20
CA PHE A 3 -15.05 -13.27 11.17
C PHE A 3 -15.28 -11.83 11.64
N ARG A 4 -14.22 -11.03 11.70
CA ARG A 4 -14.31 -9.58 11.96
C ARG A 4 -13.91 -8.86 10.69
N THR A 5 -14.83 -8.08 10.14
CA THR A 5 -14.58 -7.22 8.99
C THR A 5 -13.79 -6.01 9.45
N LEU A 6 -12.61 -5.80 8.87
CA LEU A 6 -11.87 -4.54 9.01
C LEU A 6 -12.36 -3.56 7.95
N GLU A 7 -12.68 -2.34 8.38
CA GLU A 7 -13.18 -1.31 7.49
C GLU A 7 -12.05 -0.35 7.12
N ILE A 8 -11.86 -0.17 5.81
CA ILE A 8 -10.92 0.79 5.22
C ILE A 8 -11.79 1.85 4.54
N ARG A 9 -11.90 3.06 5.11
CA ARG A 9 -12.94 4.05 4.74
C ARG A 9 -12.49 5.23 3.86
N TRP A 10 -11.38 5.14 3.12
CA TRP A 10 -10.79 6.33 2.48
C TRP A 10 -10.81 6.39 0.94
N HIS A 11 -11.40 5.42 0.23
CA HIS A 11 -11.57 5.56 -1.24
C HIS A 11 -12.78 6.43 -1.61
N ASP A 12 -13.09 7.50 -0.88
CA ASP A 12 -14.24 8.40 -1.15
C ASP A 12 -15.59 7.70 -1.37
N SER A 13 -15.80 6.55 -0.70
CA SER A 13 -16.95 5.65 -0.90
C SER A 13 -17.04 5.02 -2.31
N LYS A 14 -16.03 5.19 -3.15
CA LYS A 14 -15.85 4.50 -4.42
C LYS A 14 -15.32 3.08 -4.21
N PRO A 15 -15.56 2.16 -5.15
CA PRO A 15 -15.10 0.78 -5.01
C PRO A 15 -13.58 0.68 -5.08
N ILE A 16 -13.06 -0.31 -4.36
CA ILE A 16 -11.67 -0.76 -4.44
C ILE A 16 -11.61 -1.79 -5.57
N SER A 17 -10.89 -1.47 -6.64
CA SER A 17 -10.74 -2.31 -7.82
C SER A 17 -9.62 -3.35 -7.64
N THR A 18 -8.61 -3.05 -6.81
CA THR A 18 -7.40 -3.86 -6.67
C THR A 18 -6.78 -3.70 -5.29
N CYS A 19 -6.15 -4.78 -4.81
CA CYS A 19 -5.31 -4.74 -3.62
C CYS A 19 -4.18 -5.77 -3.70
N ASP A 20 -3.05 -5.50 -3.03
CA ASP A 20 -1.90 -6.40 -2.99
C ASP A 20 -1.10 -6.22 -1.68
N PHE A 21 -0.66 -7.33 -1.09
CA PHE A 21 0.20 -7.30 0.10
C PHE A 21 1.67 -7.22 -0.31
N GLN A 22 2.44 -6.40 0.39
CA GLN A 22 3.88 -6.35 0.21
C GLN A 22 4.51 -7.70 0.57
N PRO A 23 5.22 -8.36 -0.35
CA PRO A 23 5.90 -9.61 -0.05
C PRO A 23 6.91 -9.42 1.07
N ILE A 24 6.78 -10.23 2.12
CA ILE A 24 7.77 -10.32 3.19
C ILE A 24 8.67 -11.51 2.86
N SER A 25 9.99 -11.32 2.98
CA SER A 25 10.95 -12.41 2.77
C SER A 25 10.57 -13.64 3.61
N PHE A 26 10.62 -14.83 3.01
CA PHE A 26 10.21 -16.10 3.65
C PHE A 26 10.89 -16.34 5.01
N LYS A 27 12.15 -15.88 5.17
CA LYS A 27 12.89 -15.96 6.44
C LYS A 27 12.29 -15.08 7.56
N LYS A 28 11.62 -13.98 7.21
CA LYS A 28 10.90 -13.10 8.13
C LYS A 28 9.45 -13.52 8.31
N ALA A 29 8.84 -14.15 7.29
CA ALA A 29 7.44 -14.55 7.31
C ALA A 29 7.16 -15.82 8.13
N ARG A 30 8.14 -16.73 8.26
CA ARG A 30 8.02 -17.95 9.06
C ARG A 30 8.70 -17.78 10.42
N PRO A 31 7.96 -17.65 11.53
CA PRO A 31 8.57 -17.70 12.86
C PRO A 31 9.22 -19.07 13.09
N ALA A 32 10.29 -19.09 13.89
CA ALA A 32 10.89 -20.35 14.33
C ALA A 32 9.84 -21.19 15.08
N ALA A 33 9.93 -22.52 14.99
CA ALA A 33 9.02 -23.41 15.69
C ALA A 33 9.06 -23.11 17.20
N GLY A 34 7.93 -22.66 17.76
CA GLY A 34 7.81 -22.22 19.16
C GLY A 34 7.42 -20.74 19.35
N ASP A 35 7.45 -19.92 18.30
CA ASP A 35 7.23 -18.46 18.38
C ASP A 35 5.85 -18.02 17.82
N GLU A 36 4.78 -18.74 18.19
CA GLU A 36 3.40 -18.42 17.77
C GLU A 36 2.98 -16.99 18.18
N LYS A 37 3.56 -16.47 19.26
CA LYS A 37 3.37 -15.07 19.71
C LYS A 37 3.83 -14.05 18.66
N VAL A 38 4.85 -14.39 17.85
CA VAL A 38 5.41 -13.50 16.83
C VAL A 38 4.54 -13.50 15.57
N PHE A 39 3.96 -14.64 15.19
CA PHE A 39 3.03 -14.69 14.05
C PHE A 39 1.83 -13.77 14.26
N ALA A 40 1.28 -13.77 15.48
CA ALA A 40 0.15 -12.93 15.86
C ALA A 40 0.47 -11.42 15.90
N SER A 41 1.75 -11.03 16.00
CA SER A 41 2.20 -9.62 16.03
C SER A 41 2.71 -9.09 14.69
N HIS A 42 2.84 -9.94 13.67
CA HIS A 42 3.29 -9.48 12.36
C HIS A 42 2.29 -8.49 11.77
N SER A 43 2.81 -7.39 11.27
CA SER A 43 2.04 -6.36 10.58
C SER A 43 2.39 -6.42 9.09
N TYR A 44 1.39 -6.26 8.24
CA TYR A 44 1.53 -6.43 6.80
C TYR A 44 1.20 -5.13 6.10
N ARG A 45 2.05 -4.73 5.15
CA ARG A 45 1.74 -3.58 4.30
C ARG A 45 0.81 -4.01 3.18
N LEU A 46 -0.29 -3.30 3.02
CA LEU A 46 -1.30 -3.53 1.98
C LEU A 46 -1.36 -2.29 1.10
N ALA A 47 -1.31 -2.48 -0.22
CA ALA A 47 -1.62 -1.44 -1.18
C ALA A 47 -3.04 -1.66 -1.71
N THR A 48 -3.80 -0.59 -1.90
CA THR A 48 -5.12 -0.61 -2.54
C THR A 48 -5.17 0.43 -3.64
N GLY A 49 -5.89 0.13 -4.72
CA GLY A 49 -6.24 1.07 -5.78
C GLY A 49 -7.75 1.12 -5.96
N GLY A 50 -8.27 2.28 -6.33
CA GLY A 50 -9.71 2.48 -6.51
C GLY A 50 -10.07 3.41 -7.68
N GLU A 51 -11.36 3.59 -7.87
CA GLU A 51 -11.95 4.50 -8.88
C GLU A 51 -11.83 5.99 -8.50
N ASP A 52 -11.22 6.28 -7.36
CA ASP A 52 -10.87 7.64 -6.92
C ASP A 52 -9.50 8.08 -7.42
N ASN A 53 -8.89 7.32 -8.33
CA ASN A 53 -7.59 7.60 -8.95
C ASN A 53 -6.41 7.50 -7.98
N HIS A 54 -6.63 7.01 -6.76
CA HIS A 54 -5.62 6.97 -5.72
C HIS A 54 -5.14 5.55 -5.47
N VAL A 55 -3.82 5.42 -5.30
CA VAL A 55 -3.24 4.26 -4.64
C VAL A 55 -3.01 4.60 -3.17
N ARG A 56 -3.48 3.76 -2.25
CA ARG A 56 -3.26 3.97 -0.81
C ARG A 56 -2.48 2.84 -0.20
N ILE A 57 -1.66 3.20 0.78
CA ILE A 57 -0.81 2.29 1.52
C ILE A 57 -1.33 2.20 2.96
N TRP A 58 -1.41 0.96 3.44
CA TRP A 58 -1.98 0.62 4.72
C TRP A 58 -1.05 -0.31 5.50
N MET A 59 -1.04 -0.19 6.81
CA MET A 59 -0.50 -1.21 7.71
C MET A 59 -1.65 -2.01 8.31
N VAL A 60 -1.68 -3.31 8.04
CA VAL A 60 -2.67 -4.25 8.56
C VAL A 60 -2.07 -4.95 9.78
N HIS A 61 -2.72 -4.77 10.93
CA HIS A 61 -2.40 -5.45 12.18
C HIS A 61 -3.46 -6.53 12.45
N PRO A 62 -3.20 -7.80 12.08
CA PRO A 62 -4.17 -8.87 12.23
C PRO A 62 -4.42 -9.25 13.70
N ASN A 63 -3.44 -9.08 14.60
CA ASN A 63 -3.56 -9.36 16.05
C ASN A 63 -4.32 -10.65 16.37
N ILE A 64 -4.05 -11.74 15.64
CA ILE A 64 -4.72 -13.04 15.81
C ILE A 64 -3.97 -13.79 16.91
N ARG A 65 -4.11 -13.36 18.17
CA ARG A 65 -3.70 -14.22 19.30
C ARG A 65 -4.81 -15.23 19.59
N PRO A 66 -4.50 -16.52 19.81
CA PRO A 66 -5.49 -17.48 20.27
C PRO A 66 -6.03 -17.03 21.64
N SER A 67 -7.35 -17.12 21.83
CA SER A 67 -8.04 -16.74 23.06
C SER A 67 -7.61 -17.53 24.30
N THR A 68 -6.82 -18.60 24.13
CA THR A 68 -6.27 -19.44 25.19
C THR A 68 -5.04 -18.85 25.88
N LEU A 69 -4.43 -17.79 25.32
CA LEU A 69 -3.27 -17.10 25.92
C LEU A 69 -3.65 -15.76 26.59
N VAL A 70 -4.94 -15.57 26.90
CA VAL A 70 -5.45 -14.38 27.61
C VAL A 70 -5.26 -14.58 29.11
N GLU A 71 -4.02 -14.52 29.58
CA GLU A 71 -3.71 -14.34 30.99
C GLU A 71 -3.16 -12.91 31.18
N SER A 72 -3.65 -12.24 32.22
CA SER A 72 -3.30 -10.90 32.72
C SER A 72 -4.03 -9.67 32.14
N GLU A 73 -4.82 -9.06 33.03
CA GLU A 73 -5.51 -7.79 32.90
C GLU A 73 -4.54 -6.61 33.12
N ASP A 74 -3.75 -6.26 32.11
CA ASP A 74 -2.96 -5.02 32.16
C ASP A 74 -3.33 -4.13 30.97
N ALA A 75 -4.04 -3.03 31.25
CA ALA A 75 -4.72 -2.18 30.28
C ALA A 75 -3.78 -1.39 29.34
N THR A 76 -2.46 -1.63 29.44
CA THR A 76 -1.45 -1.06 28.54
C THR A 76 -0.92 -2.07 27.50
N ASN A 77 -1.13 -3.38 27.72
CA ASN A 77 -0.58 -4.48 26.90
C ASN A 77 -1.60 -5.60 26.58
N GLY A 78 -2.90 -5.32 26.67
CA GLY A 78 -3.96 -6.26 26.28
C GLY A 78 -3.99 -6.56 24.76
N PRO A 79 -4.64 -7.66 24.33
CA PRO A 79 -4.80 -8.00 22.92
C PRO A 79 -5.62 -6.91 22.22
N ARG A 80 -4.96 -6.07 21.42
CA ARG A 80 -5.62 -5.06 20.61
C ARG A 80 -6.48 -5.75 19.55
N PRO A 81 -7.69 -5.24 19.25
CA PRO A 81 -8.47 -5.75 18.14
C PRO A 81 -7.67 -5.68 16.83
N PRO A 82 -8.00 -6.51 15.83
CA PRO A 82 -7.44 -6.34 14.50
C PRO A 82 -7.73 -4.91 14.03
N ARG A 83 -6.76 -4.26 13.40
CA ARG A 83 -6.88 -2.86 12.97
C ARG A 83 -6.08 -2.61 11.71
N VAL A 84 -6.47 -1.57 10.98
CA VAL A 84 -5.74 -1.06 9.81
C VAL A 84 -5.34 0.38 10.10
N GLU A 85 -4.13 0.74 9.70
CA GLU A 85 -3.57 2.07 9.84
C GLU A 85 -3.26 2.62 8.46
N TYR A 86 -3.74 3.84 8.16
CA TYR A 86 -3.38 4.57 6.96
C TYR A 86 -1.92 5.02 7.01
N LEU A 87 -1.19 4.86 5.91
CA LEU A 87 0.23 5.24 5.80
C LEU A 87 0.48 6.35 4.78
N ALA A 88 -0.08 6.25 3.57
CA ALA A 88 0.21 7.20 2.48
C ALA A 88 -0.85 7.16 1.38
N THR A 89 -0.96 8.26 0.64
CA THR A 89 -1.71 8.31 -0.63
C THR A 89 -0.76 8.67 -1.78
N LEU A 90 -0.87 7.90 -2.86
CA LEU A 90 -0.07 8.04 -4.08
C LEU A 90 -0.99 8.63 -5.15
N SER A 91 -1.04 9.96 -5.20
CA SER A 91 -1.95 10.76 -6.03
C SER A 91 -1.29 11.22 -7.33
N ARG A 92 -1.16 10.33 -8.31
CA ARG A 92 -0.58 10.69 -9.62
C ARG A 92 -1.35 10.13 -10.82
N HIS A 93 -2.25 9.19 -10.59
CA HIS A 93 -3.16 8.76 -11.63
C HIS A 93 -4.27 9.82 -11.81
N SER A 94 -4.64 10.09 -13.05
CA SER A 94 -5.76 10.99 -13.37
C SER A 94 -7.03 10.24 -13.77
N GLY A 95 -7.01 8.90 -13.66
CA GLY A 95 -8.11 7.99 -13.94
C GLY A 95 -8.10 6.81 -12.98
N ALA A 96 -9.15 5.98 -13.03
CA ALA A 96 -9.33 4.87 -12.10
C ALA A 96 -8.12 3.94 -12.11
N VAL A 97 -7.62 3.60 -10.91
CA VAL A 97 -6.52 2.64 -10.80
C VAL A 97 -7.11 1.25 -10.93
N ASN A 98 -6.66 0.48 -11.91
CA ASN A 98 -7.21 -0.86 -12.19
C ASN A 98 -6.37 -1.97 -11.56
N VAL A 99 -5.08 -1.71 -11.32
CA VAL A 99 -4.18 -2.72 -10.76
C VAL A 99 -3.10 -2.07 -9.91
N VAL A 100 -2.77 -2.73 -8.79
CA VAL A 100 -1.59 -2.46 -7.98
C VAL A 100 -0.87 -3.77 -7.70
N ARG A 101 0.46 -3.80 -7.83
CA ARG A 101 1.28 -4.98 -7.57
C ARG A 101 2.62 -4.59 -6.96
N PHE A 102 2.94 -5.19 -5.82
CA PHE A 102 4.29 -5.10 -5.26
C PHE A 102 5.26 -5.93 -6.10
N SER A 103 6.51 -5.45 -6.17
CA SER A 103 7.59 -6.26 -6.74
C SER A 103 7.82 -7.51 -5.87
N PRO A 104 8.32 -8.62 -6.45
CA PRO A 104 8.57 -9.85 -5.69
C PRO A 104 9.56 -9.65 -4.52
N ASN A 105 10.46 -8.68 -4.62
CA ASN A 105 11.39 -8.31 -3.55
C ASN A 105 10.80 -7.32 -2.52
N GLY A 106 9.59 -6.80 -2.76
CA GLY A 106 8.88 -5.87 -1.89
C GLY A 106 9.38 -4.42 -1.92
N GLU A 107 10.36 -4.08 -2.75
CA GLU A 107 10.99 -2.74 -2.75
C GLU A 107 10.26 -1.71 -3.60
N LEU A 108 9.47 -2.16 -4.58
CA LEU A 108 8.76 -1.32 -5.52
C LEU A 108 7.27 -1.67 -5.53
N LEU A 109 6.45 -0.71 -5.92
CA LEU A 109 5.04 -0.90 -6.18
C LEU A 109 4.74 -0.42 -7.60
N ALA A 110 4.08 -1.24 -8.40
CA ALA A 110 3.58 -0.85 -9.71
C ALA A 110 2.08 -0.58 -9.61
N SER A 111 1.61 0.50 -10.24
CA SER A 111 0.19 0.79 -10.43
C SER A 111 -0.11 1.11 -11.88
N ALA A 112 -1.31 0.78 -12.35
CA ALA A 112 -1.79 1.19 -13.66
C ALA A 112 -3.29 1.53 -13.63
N GLY A 113 -3.70 2.46 -14.49
CA GLY A 113 -5.07 2.96 -14.51
C GLY A 113 -5.56 3.37 -15.91
N ASP A 114 -6.79 3.87 -15.94
CA ASP A 114 -7.50 4.30 -17.16
C ASP A 114 -6.91 5.57 -17.79
N ASP A 115 -5.99 6.24 -17.10
CA ASP A 115 -5.22 7.37 -17.64
C ASP A 115 -4.14 6.94 -18.65
N GLY A 116 -4.04 5.64 -18.94
CA GLY A 116 -3.05 5.08 -19.85
C GLY A 116 -1.63 5.11 -19.29
N MET A 117 -1.48 5.28 -17.98
CA MET A 117 -0.20 5.30 -17.29
C MET A 117 0.05 4.00 -16.52
N VAL A 118 1.32 3.62 -16.49
CA VAL A 118 1.87 2.69 -15.50
C VAL A 118 2.89 3.45 -14.68
N ILE A 119 2.77 3.46 -13.36
CA ILE A 119 3.67 4.18 -12.46
C ILE A 119 4.37 3.18 -11.54
N ILE A 120 5.70 3.28 -11.50
CA ILE A 120 6.54 2.54 -10.57
C ILE A 120 6.90 3.45 -9.40
N TRP A 121 6.56 3.02 -8.21
CA TRP A 121 6.75 3.74 -6.96
C TRP A 121 7.87 3.12 -6.14
N SER A 122 8.60 3.96 -5.42
CA SER A 122 9.60 3.56 -4.44
C SER A 122 9.39 4.32 -3.12
N PRO A 123 9.62 3.70 -1.95
CA PRO A 123 9.63 4.41 -0.68
C PRO A 123 10.64 5.55 -0.67
N SER A 124 10.32 6.62 0.05
CA SER A 124 11.14 7.81 0.20
C SER A 124 11.28 8.16 1.67
N ALA A 125 12.49 8.56 2.09
CA ALA A 125 12.74 9.05 3.46
C ALA A 125 12.26 10.50 3.65
N THR A 126 12.10 11.24 2.55
CA THR A 126 11.67 12.63 2.55
C THR A 126 10.24 12.74 2.04
N PRO A 127 9.41 13.62 2.63
CA PRO A 127 8.14 13.99 2.03
C PRO A 127 8.38 14.48 0.61
N GLN A 128 7.55 14.02 -0.34
CA GLN A 128 7.55 14.65 -1.64
C GLN A 128 6.99 16.06 -1.46
N ALA A 129 7.76 17.08 -1.86
CA ALA A 129 7.15 18.38 -2.10
C ALA A 129 6.01 18.16 -3.10
N THR A 130 4.81 18.65 -2.77
CA THR A 130 3.60 18.59 -3.60
C THR A 130 3.98 18.56 -5.08
N THR A 131 3.86 17.39 -5.69
CA THR A 131 4.27 17.24 -7.09
C THR A 131 3.22 17.96 -7.91
N TYR A 132 3.64 18.76 -8.88
CA TYR A 132 2.72 19.46 -9.78
C TYR A 132 1.72 18.44 -10.36
N GLY A 133 0.43 18.58 -10.01
CA GLY A 133 -0.62 17.62 -10.34
C GLY A 133 -1.00 16.59 -9.25
N SER A 134 -0.57 16.75 -7.99
CA SER A 134 -1.18 16.03 -6.87
C SER A 134 -2.49 16.69 -6.46
N ASP A 135 -3.59 15.94 -6.45
CA ASP A 135 -4.90 16.43 -6.04
C ASP A 135 -5.12 16.36 -4.51
N LEU A 136 -4.06 16.04 -3.75
CA LEU A 136 -4.12 15.96 -2.29
C LEU A 136 -4.21 17.34 -1.64
N THR A 137 -5.17 17.47 -0.74
CA THR A 137 -5.35 18.66 0.10
C THR A 137 -4.27 18.73 1.19
N PRO A 138 -3.94 19.92 1.72
CA PRO A 138 -3.03 20.07 2.85
C PRO A 138 -3.45 19.27 4.10
N GLU A 139 -4.76 19.05 4.28
CA GLU A 139 -5.33 18.26 5.38
C GLU A 139 -5.00 16.77 5.23
N GLU A 140 -5.10 16.22 4.03
CA GLU A 140 -4.74 14.82 3.75
C GLU A 140 -3.23 14.56 3.91
N LEU A 141 -2.40 15.52 3.49
CA LEU A 141 -0.95 15.45 3.64
C LEU A 141 -0.52 15.38 5.11
N GLN A 142 -1.29 15.96 6.04
CA GLN A 142 -1.01 15.88 7.48
C GLN A 142 -1.15 14.45 8.03
N HIS A 143 -1.94 13.61 7.39
CA HIS A 143 -2.18 12.24 7.81
C HIS A 143 -1.17 11.23 7.24
N GLU A 144 -0.30 11.65 6.32
CA GLU A 144 0.74 10.80 5.76
C GLU A 144 1.82 10.45 6.80
N LYS A 145 2.05 9.16 6.96
CA LYS A 145 3.06 8.58 7.87
C LYS A 145 4.27 8.04 7.11
N GLU A 146 4.10 7.83 5.80
CA GLU A 146 5.15 7.36 4.91
C GLU A 146 5.10 8.12 3.59
N TYR A 147 6.24 8.16 2.91
CA TYR A 147 6.37 8.88 1.65
C TYR A 147 6.78 7.93 0.56
N TRP A 148 6.14 8.08 -0.60
CA TRP A 148 6.41 7.31 -1.79
C TRP A 148 6.65 8.26 -2.94
N LYS A 149 7.62 7.92 -3.80
CA LYS A 149 7.93 8.71 -4.98
C LYS A 149 7.79 7.91 -6.26
N PRO A 150 7.29 8.51 -7.35
CA PRO A 150 7.34 7.89 -8.65
C PRO A 150 8.81 7.80 -9.09
N ARG A 151 9.28 6.59 -9.34
CA ARG A 151 10.63 6.30 -9.84
C ARG A 151 10.66 6.32 -11.36
N THR A 152 9.63 5.76 -11.99
CA THR A 152 9.52 5.66 -13.45
C THR A 152 8.04 5.60 -13.81
N SER A 153 7.66 6.16 -14.95
CA SER A 153 6.31 5.99 -15.50
C SER A 153 6.37 5.64 -16.97
N PHE A 154 5.48 4.76 -17.38
CA PHE A 154 5.22 4.38 -18.76
C PHE A 154 3.88 4.96 -19.16
N ARG A 155 3.75 5.41 -20.40
CA ARG A 155 2.48 5.88 -20.97
C ARG A 155 2.22 5.10 -22.25
N TYR A 156 0.97 4.74 -22.49
CA TYR A 156 0.54 4.31 -23.81
C TYR A 156 0.78 5.41 -24.86
N VAL A 157 1.38 5.05 -25.99
CA VAL A 157 1.57 5.93 -27.14
C VAL A 157 0.99 5.23 -28.37
N SER A 158 0.10 5.91 -29.09
CA SER A 158 -0.59 5.36 -30.26
C SER A 158 0.25 5.38 -31.54
N GLN A 159 1.36 6.13 -31.56
CA GLN A 159 2.30 6.14 -32.68
C GLN A 159 3.43 5.10 -32.45
N PRO A 160 3.78 4.30 -33.47
CA PRO A 160 4.92 3.40 -33.38
C PRO A 160 6.18 4.23 -33.16
N LEU A 161 7.06 3.76 -32.27
CA LEU A 161 8.38 4.35 -32.04
C LEU A 161 9.15 4.33 -33.36
N THR A 162 9.15 5.43 -34.10
CA THR A 162 10.06 5.60 -35.23
C THR A 162 11.46 5.53 -34.65
N VAL A 163 12.19 4.48 -35.04
CA VAL A 163 13.59 4.27 -34.67
C VAL A 163 14.32 5.59 -34.89
N LEU A 164 14.81 6.21 -33.81
CA LEU A 164 15.68 7.36 -33.90
C LEU A 164 16.90 6.92 -34.71
N GLN A 165 17.00 7.39 -35.94
CA GLN A 165 18.24 7.25 -36.69
C GLN A 165 19.35 7.96 -35.88
N PRO A 166 20.52 7.33 -35.71
CA PRO A 166 21.64 8.01 -35.09
C PRO A 166 21.99 9.25 -35.94
N LEU A 167 22.09 10.40 -35.28
CA LEU A 167 22.65 11.60 -35.89
C LEU A 167 24.12 11.31 -36.25
N ASN A 168 24.46 11.50 -37.53
CA ASN A 168 25.85 11.54 -38.01
C ASN A 168 26.59 12.76 -37.48
#